data_AF-A0A2V9P8W5-F1
#
_entry.id   AF-A0A2V9P8W5-F1
#
_cell.length_a   1.000
_cell.length_b   1.000
_cell.length_c   1.000
_cell.angle_alpha   90.00
_cell.angle_beta   90.00
_cell.angle_gamma   90.00
#
_symmetry.space_group_name_H-M   'P 1'
#
loop_
_entity.id
_entity.type
_entity.pdbx_description
1 polymer ?
#
loop_
_entity_poly.entity_id
_entity_poly.type
_entity_poly.pdbx_seq_one_letter_code
_entity_poly.pdbx_strand_id
1 'polypeptide(L)'
;IEEALALLDQNRSNAKGTPPPGALLPVEPLTPYPIEGLKEALRAEKYDSRPYYFAAGDFNIALSTPPLDYREQEEKRLQAEREHKKRNKKQQTAGENAGDSDAPKDWEQEAGAHPAIFAIYVMPKAKEGLGSAFGRSFSLNSAAKLKFKTDFQAMKLFCGNKEVLPIHPGKVPVTVSIQNRLVKMDDSTYKGIYVYSPDAVNPDCGQIKLEIYSSKGAEPTVRAFDEKTVQHVWADFDAFRKAQAAGMQSASAAKP
;
A
#
# COMPACT_ATOMS: atom_id res chain seq x y z
N ILE A 1 -16.26 -28.38 34.03
CA ILE A 1 -16.99 -27.37 33.22
C ILE A 1 -17.47 -26.21 34.12
N GLU A 2 -17.98 -26.49 35.32
CA GLU A 2 -18.44 -25.45 36.26
C GLU A 2 -17.36 -24.49 36.76
N GLU A 3 -16.14 -24.97 37.06
CA GLU A 3 -15.02 -24.09 37.45
C GLU A 3 -14.60 -23.13 36.31
N ALA A 4 -14.72 -23.55 35.06
CA ALA A 4 -14.41 -22.70 33.91
C ALA A 4 -15.44 -21.57 33.74
N LEU A 5 -16.71 -21.82 34.10
CA LEU A 5 -17.76 -20.81 34.06
C LEU A 5 -17.56 -19.74 35.15
N ALA A 6 -17.22 -20.16 36.37
CA ALA A 6 -16.91 -19.22 37.45
C ALA A 6 -15.72 -18.32 37.10
N LEU A 7 -14.68 -18.87 36.46
CA LEU A 7 -13.51 -18.13 36.00
C LEU A 7 -13.86 -17.16 34.85
N LEU A 8 -14.75 -17.55 33.93
CA LEU A 8 -15.23 -16.68 32.86
C LEU A 8 -16.07 -15.51 33.38
N ASP A 9 -16.94 -15.73 34.37
CA ASP A 9 -17.76 -14.66 34.95
C ASP A 9 -16.95 -13.70 35.84
N GLN A 10 -15.93 -14.20 36.54
CA GLN A 10 -14.94 -13.37 37.22
C GLN A 10 -14.14 -12.52 36.22
N ASN A 11 -13.77 -13.08 35.06
CA ASN A 11 -13.09 -12.32 34.01
C ASN A 11 -14.00 -11.30 33.33
N ARG A 12 -15.29 -11.60 33.13
CA ARG A 12 -16.28 -10.65 32.61
C ARG A 12 -16.54 -9.49 33.55
N SER A 13 -16.63 -9.74 34.85
CA SER A 13 -16.79 -8.67 35.86
C SER A 13 -15.53 -7.80 36.01
N ASN A 14 -14.35 -8.35 35.73
CA ASN A 14 -13.09 -7.62 35.68
C ASN A 14 -12.80 -6.97 34.32
N ALA A 15 -13.53 -7.32 33.26
CA ALA A 15 -13.36 -6.75 31.93
C ALA A 15 -13.87 -5.31 31.92
N LYS A 16 -12.95 -4.37 32.15
CA LYS A 16 -13.19 -2.94 31.98
C LYS A 16 -12.98 -2.56 30.53
N GLY A 17 -14.06 -2.23 29.84
CA GLY A 17 -14.03 -1.73 28.45
C GLY A 17 -15.39 -1.85 27.79
N THR A 18 -15.63 -1.00 26.80
CA THR A 18 -16.78 -1.15 25.92
C THR A 18 -16.56 -2.43 25.10
N PRO A 19 -17.52 -3.39 25.09
CA PRO A 19 -17.39 -4.56 24.22
C PRO A 19 -17.21 -4.09 22.77
N PRO A 20 -16.39 -4.81 21.97
CA PRO A 20 -16.23 -4.46 20.58
C PRO A 20 -17.61 -4.45 19.89
N PRO A 21 -17.86 -3.51 18.97
CA PRO A 21 -19.11 -3.46 18.24
C PRO A 21 -19.39 -4.83 17.60
N GLY A 22 -20.61 -5.36 17.76
CA GLY A 22 -21.02 -6.62 17.13
C GLY A 22 -21.18 -6.56 15.60
N ALA A 23 -20.77 -5.46 14.98
CA ALA A 23 -20.76 -5.30 13.53
C ALA A 23 -19.67 -6.21 12.94
N LEU A 24 -20.00 -6.89 11.84
CA LEU A 24 -19.03 -7.68 11.09
C LEU A 24 -17.93 -6.75 10.57
N LEU A 25 -16.67 -7.17 10.76
CA LEU A 25 -15.54 -6.47 10.19
C LEU A 25 -15.56 -6.57 8.66
N PRO A 26 -15.08 -5.54 7.95
CA PRO A 26 -14.85 -5.65 6.52
C PRO A 26 -13.93 -6.84 6.22
N VAL A 27 -14.26 -7.62 5.20
CA VAL A 27 -13.48 -8.77 4.73
C VAL A 27 -12.95 -8.51 3.33
N GLU A 28 -11.83 -9.12 2.99
CA GLU A 28 -11.29 -9.08 1.63
C GLU A 28 -12.29 -9.72 0.65
N PRO A 29 -12.46 -9.16 -0.56
CA PRO A 29 -13.29 -9.79 -1.57
C PRO A 29 -12.74 -11.18 -1.93
N LEU A 30 -13.62 -12.19 -1.88
CA LEU A 30 -13.28 -13.56 -2.26
C LEU A 30 -13.03 -13.70 -3.77
N THR A 31 -13.61 -12.80 -4.57
CA THR A 31 -13.41 -12.75 -6.01
C THR A 31 -12.07 -12.07 -6.30
N PRO A 32 -11.14 -12.73 -7.01
CA PRO A 32 -9.90 -12.10 -7.42
C PRO A 32 -10.15 -11.00 -8.45
N TYR A 33 -9.20 -10.09 -8.55
CA TYR A 33 -9.15 -9.11 -9.61
C TYR A 33 -8.92 -9.82 -10.97
N PRO A 34 -9.69 -9.49 -12.03
CA PRO A 34 -9.58 -10.16 -13.32
C PRO A 34 -8.26 -9.86 -14.02
N ILE A 35 -7.63 -10.91 -14.56
CA ILE A 35 -6.32 -10.84 -15.24
C ILE A 35 -6.40 -9.94 -16.49
N GLU A 36 -7.53 -9.95 -17.18
CA GLU A 36 -7.80 -9.12 -18.36
C GLU A 36 -7.65 -7.63 -18.02
N GLY A 37 -8.19 -7.21 -16.87
CA GLY A 37 -8.06 -5.82 -16.41
C GLY A 37 -6.62 -5.43 -16.09
N LEU A 38 -5.81 -6.36 -15.58
CA LEU A 38 -4.38 -6.13 -15.32
C LEU A 38 -3.59 -6.00 -16.63
N LYS A 39 -3.89 -6.84 -17.62
CA LYS A 39 -3.28 -6.79 -18.95
C LYS A 39 -3.66 -5.53 -19.72
N GLU A 40 -4.90 -5.07 -19.61
CA GLU A 40 -5.34 -3.80 -20.20
C GLU A 40 -4.59 -2.62 -19.59
N ALA A 41 -4.37 -2.61 -18.28
CA ALA A 41 -3.59 -1.59 -17.60
C ALA A 41 -2.15 -1.51 -18.12
N LEU A 42 -1.50 -2.64 -18.43
CA LEU A 42 -0.17 -2.67 -19.06
C LEU A 42 -0.15 -2.09 -20.48
N ARG A 43 -1.22 -2.27 -21.25
CA ARG A 43 -1.33 -1.80 -22.65
C ARG A 43 -1.57 -0.29 -22.77
N ALA A 44 -1.99 0.37 -21.70
CA ALA A 44 -2.21 1.81 -21.71
C ALA A 44 -0.89 2.58 -21.95
N GLU A 45 -0.78 3.22 -23.11
CA GLU A 45 0.41 3.96 -23.57
C GLU A 45 0.79 5.14 -22.65
N LYS A 46 -0.18 5.73 -21.95
CA LYS A 46 0.02 6.84 -21.02
C LYS A 46 -0.47 6.44 -19.64
N TYR A 47 0.48 6.09 -18.77
CA TYR A 47 0.20 5.85 -17.37
C TYR A 47 0.81 6.95 -16.53
N ASP A 48 -0.02 7.61 -15.74
CA ASP A 48 0.39 8.65 -14.82
C ASP A 48 0.35 8.10 -13.40
N SER A 49 1.51 7.83 -12.81
CA SER A 49 1.62 7.38 -11.42
C SER A 49 1.50 8.51 -10.41
N ARG A 50 1.58 9.78 -10.83
CA ARG A 50 1.57 10.95 -9.93
C ARG A 50 0.32 11.04 -9.03
N PRO A 51 -0.91 10.68 -9.48
CA PRO A 51 -2.08 10.71 -8.62
C PRO A 51 -2.00 9.72 -7.44
N TYR A 52 -1.20 8.65 -7.56
CA TYR A 52 -1.07 7.64 -6.53
C TYR A 52 -0.04 7.99 -5.46
N TYR A 53 0.80 9.01 -5.70
CA TYR A 53 1.88 9.40 -4.81
C TYR A 53 1.80 10.88 -4.45
N PHE A 54 1.52 11.18 -3.19
CA PHE A 54 1.44 12.55 -2.72
C PHE A 54 1.87 12.67 -1.26
N ALA A 55 2.02 13.90 -0.80
CA ALA A 55 2.44 14.18 0.56
C ALA A 55 1.33 14.84 1.39
N ALA A 56 1.32 14.54 2.69
CA ALA A 56 0.46 15.18 3.67
C ALA A 56 1.28 15.49 4.92
N GLY A 57 1.45 16.78 5.23
CA GLY A 57 2.30 17.22 6.34
C GLY A 57 3.69 16.57 6.29
N ASP A 58 3.98 15.78 7.33
CA ASP A 58 5.26 15.08 7.51
C ASP A 58 5.27 13.64 7.01
N PHE A 59 4.27 13.26 6.22
CA PHE A 59 4.13 11.93 5.64
C PHE A 59 4.13 11.98 4.11
N ASN A 60 4.68 10.92 3.51
CA ASN A 60 4.47 10.54 2.13
C ASN A 60 3.40 9.45 2.10
N ILE A 61 2.44 9.59 1.20
CA ILE A 61 1.32 8.68 0.99
C ILE A 61 1.50 8.03 -0.37
N ALA A 62 1.41 6.71 -0.40
CA ALA A 62 1.35 5.93 -1.62
C ALA A 62 0.05 5.14 -1.62
N LEU A 63 -0.72 5.28 -2.69
CA LEU A 63 -1.92 4.50 -2.96
C LEU A 63 -1.51 3.28 -3.77
N SER A 64 -2.09 2.13 -3.47
CA SER A 64 -1.85 0.88 -4.18
C SER A 64 -3.17 0.31 -4.65
N THR A 65 -3.18 0.01 -5.94
CA THR A 65 -4.29 -0.62 -6.65
C THR A 65 -3.73 -1.82 -7.43
N PRO A 66 -4.53 -2.88 -7.67
CA PRO A 66 -4.03 -4.06 -8.36
C PRO A 66 -3.41 -3.76 -9.74
N PRO A 67 -4.01 -2.88 -10.59
CA PRO A 67 -3.38 -2.47 -11.84
C PRO A 67 -2.05 -1.75 -11.67
N LEU A 68 -1.94 -0.82 -10.71
CA LEU A 68 -0.69 -0.09 -10.43
C LEU A 68 0.41 -1.04 -9.98
N ASP A 69 0.12 -1.89 -9.00
CA ASP A 69 1.10 -2.79 -8.39
C ASP A 69 1.64 -3.79 -9.42
N TYR A 70 0.74 -4.33 -10.25
CA TYR A 70 1.10 -5.26 -11.32
C TYR A 70 2.04 -4.59 -12.35
N ARG A 71 1.74 -3.35 -12.75
CA ARG A 71 2.60 -2.58 -13.65
C ARG A 71 3.98 -2.31 -13.06
N GLU A 72 4.04 -1.84 -11.82
CA GLU A 72 5.32 -1.54 -11.18
C GLU A 72 6.19 -2.79 -11.00
N GLN A 73 5.58 -3.94 -10.72
CA GLN A 73 6.28 -5.21 -10.62
C GLN A 73 6.89 -5.62 -11.97
N GLU A 74 6.12 -5.49 -13.05
CA GLU A 74 6.57 -5.78 -14.40
C GLU A 74 7.69 -4.83 -14.86
N GLU A 75 7.57 -3.53 -14.59
CA GLU A 75 8.63 -2.56 -14.90
C GLU A 75 9.92 -2.86 -14.14
N LYS A 76 9.85 -3.24 -12.86
CA LYS A 76 11.00 -3.67 -12.06
C LYS A 76 11.63 -4.94 -12.63
N ARG A 77 10.83 -5.91 -13.08
CA ARG A 77 11.32 -7.13 -13.75
C ARG A 77 12.10 -6.79 -15.02
N LEU A 78 11.52 -5.98 -15.91
CA LEU A 78 12.15 -5.55 -17.15
C LEU A 78 13.44 -4.75 -16.91
N GLN A 79 13.48 -3.91 -15.88
CA GLN A 79 14.70 -3.20 -15.48
C GLN A 79 15.78 -4.16 -14.98
N ALA A 80 15.42 -5.10 -14.10
CA ALA A 80 16.35 -6.11 -13.59
C ALA A 80 16.92 -6.98 -14.71
N GLU A 81 16.09 -7.40 -15.67
CA GLU A 81 16.54 -8.12 -16.87
C GLU A 81 17.50 -7.30 -17.73
N ARG A 82 17.18 -6.02 -17.97
CA ARG A 82 18.07 -5.11 -18.72
C ARG A 82 19.41 -4.94 -18.02
N GLU A 83 19.43 -4.82 -16.71
CA GLU A 83 20.65 -4.73 -15.91
C GLU A 83 21.43 -6.05 -15.89
N HIS A 84 20.75 -7.19 -15.81
CA HIS A 84 21.37 -8.52 -15.89
C HIS A 84 22.01 -8.76 -17.26
N LYS A 85 21.29 -8.46 -18.36
CA LYS A 85 21.82 -8.51 -19.73
C LYS A 85 23.03 -7.59 -19.91
N LYS A 86 22.99 -6.36 -19.35
CA LYS A 86 24.15 -5.45 -19.37
C LYS A 86 25.36 -6.02 -18.61
N ARG A 87 25.14 -6.66 -17.45
CA ARG A 87 26.19 -7.29 -16.64
C ARG A 87 26.82 -8.49 -17.33
N ASN A 88 26.00 -9.30 -18.01
CA ASN A 88 26.45 -10.55 -18.65
C ASN A 88 26.97 -10.37 -20.09
N LYS A 89 26.83 -9.17 -20.68
CA LYS A 89 27.35 -8.85 -22.02
C LYS A 89 28.88 -9.01 -22.15
N LYS A 90 29.63 -9.01 -21.03
CA LYS A 90 31.09 -9.28 -21.02
C LYS A 90 31.44 -10.77 -20.92
N GLN A 91 30.48 -11.65 -20.65
CA GLN A 91 30.72 -13.08 -20.40
C GLN A 91 30.30 -13.98 -21.58
N GLN A 92 29.68 -13.42 -22.63
CA GLN A 92 29.28 -14.10 -23.86
C GLN A 92 30.46 -14.39 -24.83
N THR A 93 31.61 -14.81 -24.31
CA THR A 93 32.70 -15.41 -25.11
C THR A 93 33.11 -16.80 -24.64
N ALA A 94 32.40 -17.41 -23.70
CA ALA A 94 32.60 -18.80 -23.36
C ALA A 94 31.27 -19.47 -22.99
N GLY A 95 30.88 -20.45 -23.80
CA GLY A 95 29.88 -21.45 -23.44
C GLY A 95 28.45 -21.11 -23.84
N GLU A 96 28.09 -21.55 -25.06
CA GLU A 96 26.75 -22.06 -25.32
C GLU A 96 26.36 -23.07 -24.23
N ASN A 97 25.05 -23.13 -23.92
CA ASN A 97 24.38 -23.88 -22.85
C ASN A 97 24.12 -23.10 -21.55
N ALA A 98 23.22 -22.13 -21.62
CA ALA A 98 22.28 -21.89 -20.52
C ALA A 98 20.88 -21.93 -21.14
N GLY A 99 20.18 -23.01 -20.84
CA GLY A 99 18.86 -23.31 -21.38
C GLY A 99 17.89 -22.15 -21.21
N ASP A 100 17.03 -22.05 -22.21
CA ASP A 100 15.68 -21.52 -22.22
C ASP A 100 14.98 -21.55 -20.84
N SER A 101 15.36 -20.61 -19.98
CA SER A 101 14.77 -20.38 -18.66
C SER A 101 14.23 -18.95 -18.53
N ASP A 102 14.31 -18.19 -19.63
CA ASP A 102 13.85 -16.82 -19.82
C ASP A 102 12.53 -16.73 -20.64
N ALA A 103 11.94 -17.87 -21.03
CA ALA A 103 10.53 -17.89 -21.39
C ALA A 103 9.71 -17.51 -20.14
N PRO A 104 8.63 -16.70 -20.23
CA PRO A 104 7.78 -16.39 -19.08
C PRO A 104 7.31 -17.71 -18.49
N LYS A 105 7.85 -18.11 -17.34
CA LYS A 105 7.40 -19.35 -16.72
C LYS A 105 5.94 -19.12 -16.31
N ASP A 106 5.04 -19.92 -16.86
CA ASP A 106 3.58 -19.93 -16.65
C ASP A 106 3.10 -19.99 -15.18
N TRP A 107 3.98 -19.98 -14.17
CA TRP A 107 3.59 -19.96 -12.76
C TRP A 107 2.98 -18.62 -12.30
N GLU A 108 3.16 -17.52 -13.04
CA GLU A 108 2.39 -16.27 -12.81
C GLU A 108 0.90 -16.43 -13.22
N GLN A 109 0.56 -17.41 -14.07
CA GLN A 109 -0.83 -17.75 -14.37
C GLN A 109 -1.47 -18.64 -13.28
N GLU A 110 -0.66 -19.30 -12.44
CA GLU A 110 -1.14 -20.24 -11.40
C GLU A 110 -0.93 -19.78 -9.94
N ALA A 111 -0.07 -18.79 -9.66
CA ALA A 111 0.18 -18.32 -8.29
C ALA A 111 -0.83 -17.26 -7.81
N GLY A 112 -2.11 -17.63 -7.78
CA GLY A 112 -3.07 -17.18 -6.79
C GLY A 112 -3.58 -15.74 -6.91
N ALA A 113 -4.81 -15.63 -7.44
CA ALA A 113 -5.81 -14.62 -7.06
C ALA A 113 -5.24 -13.25 -6.64
N HIS A 114 -4.99 -12.35 -7.61
CA HIS A 114 -4.69 -10.95 -7.30
C HIS A 114 -5.83 -10.39 -6.44
N PRO A 115 -5.61 -10.06 -5.15
CA PRO A 115 -6.70 -9.61 -4.31
C PRO A 115 -7.21 -8.28 -4.85
N ALA A 116 -8.53 -8.16 -5.03
CA ALA A 116 -9.15 -6.89 -5.38
C ALA A 116 -9.23 -6.04 -4.11
N ILE A 117 -8.10 -5.44 -3.73
CA ILE A 117 -7.99 -4.60 -2.53
C ILE A 117 -7.41 -3.24 -2.89
N PHE A 118 -7.78 -2.24 -2.11
CA PHE A 118 -7.20 -0.90 -2.17
C PHE A 118 -6.34 -0.67 -0.94
N ALA A 119 -5.04 -0.43 -1.10
CA ALA A 119 -4.14 -0.19 0.01
C ALA A 119 -3.65 1.26 0.06
N ILE A 120 -3.51 1.78 1.27
CA ILE A 120 -2.89 3.08 1.53
C ILE A 120 -1.65 2.83 2.39
N TYR A 121 -0.50 3.23 1.87
CA TYR A 121 0.78 3.22 2.55
C TYR A 121 1.12 4.63 3.02
N VAL A 122 1.46 4.77 4.30
CA VAL A 122 1.86 6.05 4.88
C VAL A 122 3.24 5.91 5.48
N MET A 123 4.21 6.60 4.87
CA MET A 123 5.60 6.61 5.29
C MET A 123 5.99 7.99 5.84
N PRO A 124 6.53 8.08 7.07
CA PRO A 124 7.07 9.34 7.57
C PRO A 124 8.23 9.85 6.71
N LYS A 125 8.28 11.17 6.49
CA LYS A 125 9.35 11.81 5.72
C LYS A 125 10.67 11.78 6.48
N ALA A 126 11.75 11.51 5.75
CA ALA A 126 13.11 11.75 6.22
C ALA A 126 13.52 13.20 5.93
N LYS A 127 14.11 13.89 6.91
CA LYS A 127 14.68 15.24 6.76
C LYS A 127 16.06 15.30 7.37
N GLU A 128 16.89 16.21 6.86
CA GLU A 128 18.18 16.49 7.48
C GLU A 128 17.99 17.06 8.89
N GLY A 129 18.70 16.51 9.87
CA GLY A 129 18.65 17.00 11.24
C GLY A 129 19.27 18.39 11.35
N LEU A 130 18.69 19.28 12.18
CA LEU A 130 19.13 20.68 12.30
C LEU A 130 20.63 20.84 12.61
N GLY A 131 21.20 19.99 13.48
CA GLY A 131 22.63 20.01 13.77
C GLY A 131 23.52 19.54 12.61
N SER A 132 22.99 18.68 11.73
CA SER A 132 23.68 18.30 10.48
C SER A 132 23.70 19.45 9.49
N ALA A 133 22.54 20.09 9.29
CA ALA A 133 22.45 21.26 8.41
C ALA A 133 23.37 22.40 8.88
N PHE A 134 23.41 22.69 10.19
CA PHE A 134 24.33 23.66 10.76
C PHE A 134 25.80 23.25 10.58
N GLY A 135 26.17 22.01 10.92
CA GLY A 135 27.54 21.51 10.73
C GLY A 135 28.03 21.57 9.29
N ARG A 136 27.14 21.32 8.32
CA ARG A 136 27.45 21.43 6.88
C ARG A 136 27.61 22.87 6.40
N SER A 137 26.96 23.82 7.05
CA SER A 137 27.19 25.25 6.79
C SER A 137 28.61 25.71 7.15
N PHE A 138 29.29 24.98 8.05
CA PHE A 138 30.68 25.24 8.44
C PHE A 138 31.69 24.24 7.85
N SER A 139 31.22 23.13 7.27
CA SER A 139 32.05 22.11 6.62
C SER A 139 31.30 21.41 5.49
N LEU A 140 31.52 21.90 4.26
CA LEU A 140 30.85 21.45 3.04
C LEU A 140 31.12 19.97 2.67
N ASN A 141 32.16 19.36 3.25
CA ASN A 141 32.54 17.95 3.02
C ASN A 141 31.82 16.96 3.96
N SER A 142 30.97 17.43 4.86
CA SER A 142 30.24 16.56 5.78
C SER A 142 28.91 16.04 5.18
N ALA A 143 28.64 14.75 5.40
CA ALA A 143 27.44 14.07 4.89
C ALA A 143 26.16 14.52 5.61
N ALA A 144 25.06 14.65 4.88
CA ALA A 144 23.74 14.99 5.40
C ALA A 144 23.21 13.87 6.29
N LYS A 145 23.02 14.13 7.59
CA LYS A 145 22.38 13.17 8.49
C LYS A 145 20.87 13.32 8.41
N LEU A 146 20.21 12.36 7.77
CA LEU A 146 18.75 12.30 7.69
C LEU A 146 18.17 11.53 8.88
N LYS A 147 17.03 12.00 9.39
CA LYS A 147 16.23 11.33 10.41
C LYS A 147 14.75 11.39 10.03
N PHE A 148 13.97 10.42 10.49
CA PHE A 148 12.53 10.47 10.34
C PHE A 148 11.96 11.60 11.18
N LYS A 149 11.05 12.38 10.58
CA LYS A 149 10.51 13.56 11.25
C LYS A 149 9.53 13.19 12.36
N THR A 150 8.81 12.09 12.19
CA THR A 150 7.80 11.56 13.13
C THR A 150 7.62 10.07 12.94
N ASP A 151 6.87 9.43 13.84
CA ASP A 151 6.38 8.06 13.70
C ASP A 151 4.89 8.06 13.32
N PHE A 152 4.48 7.05 12.54
CA PHE A 152 3.08 6.77 12.26
C PHE A 152 2.41 6.08 13.46
N GLN A 153 1.24 6.58 13.87
CA GLN A 153 0.44 5.97 14.93
C GLN A 153 -0.77 5.22 14.35
N ALA A 154 -1.63 5.91 13.61
CA ALA A 154 -2.86 5.37 13.04
C ALA A 154 -3.34 6.24 11.86
N MET A 155 -4.32 5.76 11.10
CA MET A 155 -5.02 6.60 10.14
C MET A 155 -6.49 6.25 10.00
N LYS A 156 -7.26 7.18 9.45
CA LYS A 156 -8.69 7.02 9.18
C LYS A 156 -9.02 7.55 7.80
N LEU A 157 -9.81 6.79 7.05
CA LEU A 157 -10.32 7.20 5.74
C LEU A 157 -11.79 7.60 5.89
N PHE A 158 -12.20 8.66 5.22
CA PHE A 158 -13.58 9.15 5.22
C PHE A 158 -14.08 9.29 3.78
N CYS A 159 -15.29 8.80 3.55
CA CYS A 159 -16.11 9.03 2.37
C CYS A 159 -17.21 10.01 2.78
N GLY A 160 -17.06 11.28 2.38
CA GLY A 160 -17.85 12.39 2.92
C GLY A 160 -17.67 12.50 4.43
N ASN A 161 -18.77 12.31 5.17
CA ASN A 161 -18.78 12.35 6.64
C ASN A 161 -18.69 10.95 7.29
N LYS A 162 -18.66 9.88 6.49
CA LYS A 162 -18.66 8.50 6.99
C LYS A 162 -17.23 7.95 7.04
N GLU A 163 -16.81 7.47 8.21
CA GLU A 163 -15.54 6.74 8.35
C GLU A 163 -15.65 5.41 7.60
N VAL A 164 -14.69 5.15 6.71
CA VAL A 164 -14.54 3.89 6.00
C VAL A 164 -13.62 3.00 6.81
N LEU A 165 -14.13 1.87 7.27
CA LEU A 165 -13.36 0.92 8.08
C LEU A 165 -12.36 0.16 7.20
N PRO A 166 -11.09 0.05 7.61
CA PRO A 166 -10.12 -0.78 6.93
C PRO A 166 -10.44 -2.27 7.17
N ILE A 167 -10.14 -3.09 6.18
CA ILE A 167 -10.11 -4.55 6.29
C ILE A 167 -8.92 -4.96 7.15
N HIS A 168 -7.73 -4.41 6.85
CA HIS A 168 -6.51 -4.67 7.59
C HIS A 168 -5.82 -3.36 7.97
N PRO A 169 -5.99 -2.88 9.21
CA PRO A 169 -5.15 -1.81 9.75
C PRO A 169 -3.79 -2.38 10.20
N GLY A 170 -2.71 -1.83 9.66
CA GLY A 170 -1.35 -2.30 9.90
C GLY A 170 -0.38 -1.18 10.27
N LYS A 171 0.53 -1.50 11.19
CA LYS A 171 1.68 -0.66 11.55
C LYS A 171 2.93 -1.51 11.52
N VAL A 172 3.89 -1.17 10.67
CA VAL A 172 5.07 -1.99 10.40
C VAL A 172 6.35 -1.21 10.73
N PRO A 173 7.30 -1.75 11.50
CA PRO A 173 8.59 -1.11 11.73
C PRO A 173 9.41 -1.08 10.43
N VAL A 174 10.09 0.03 10.19
CA VAL A 174 11.00 0.26 9.06
C VAL A 174 12.28 0.83 9.61
N THR A 175 13.38 0.13 9.36
CA THR A 175 14.73 0.59 9.69
C THR A 175 15.45 0.91 8.39
N VAL A 176 16.00 2.12 8.29
CA VAL A 176 16.80 2.55 7.14
C VAL A 176 18.22 2.79 7.63
N SER A 177 19.15 1.99 7.11
CA SER A 177 20.59 2.17 7.34
C SER A 177 21.27 2.40 5.99
N ILE A 178 21.54 3.67 5.68
CA ILE A 178 22.20 4.12 4.45
C ILE A 178 23.40 4.97 4.86
N GLN A 179 24.58 4.57 4.41
CA GLN A 179 25.80 5.33 4.65
C GLN A 179 26.54 5.53 3.34
N ASN A 180 26.55 6.77 2.84
CA ASN A 180 27.36 7.17 1.70
C ASN A 180 28.01 8.55 1.95
N ARG A 181 28.79 9.03 0.97
CA ARG A 181 29.54 10.29 1.09
C ARG A 181 28.63 11.52 1.23
N LEU A 182 27.41 11.46 0.71
CA LEU A 182 26.46 12.59 0.66
C LEU A 182 25.41 12.53 1.77
N VAL A 183 25.00 11.33 2.18
CA VAL A 183 23.86 11.05 3.05
C VAL A 183 24.23 9.95 4.04
N LYS A 184 23.89 10.19 5.31
CA LYS A 184 23.88 9.20 6.38
C LYS A 184 22.49 9.15 6.98
N MET A 185 21.86 7.99 6.95
CA MET A 185 20.57 7.76 7.60
C MET A 185 20.70 6.45 8.35
N ASP A 186 20.53 6.50 9.67
CA ASP A 186 20.48 5.33 10.53
C ASP A 186 19.40 5.61 11.56
N ASP A 187 18.18 5.23 11.20
CA ASP A 187 16.98 5.56 11.97
C ASP A 187 15.89 4.51 11.73
N SER A 188 15.02 4.36 12.71
CA SER A 188 13.89 3.43 12.69
C SER A 188 12.60 4.20 12.93
N THR A 189 11.57 3.89 12.15
CA THR A 189 10.23 4.46 12.28
C THR A 189 9.18 3.38 12.10
N TYR A 190 7.92 3.71 12.39
CA TYR A 190 6.79 2.90 11.94
C TYR A 190 6.17 3.48 10.66
N LYS A 191 5.82 2.61 9.70
CA LYS A 191 4.96 2.91 8.54
C LYS A 191 3.54 2.41 8.78
N GLY A 192 2.57 3.10 8.21
CA GLY A 192 1.17 2.66 8.16
C GLY A 192 0.89 1.88 6.88
N ILE A 193 0.14 0.79 7.00
CA ILE A 193 -0.41 0.02 5.86
C ILE A 193 -1.87 -0.24 6.18
N TYR A 194 -2.81 0.40 5.51
CA TYR A 194 -4.23 0.06 5.70
C TYR A 194 -4.81 -0.41 4.39
N VAL A 195 -5.48 -1.55 4.46
CA VAL A 195 -6.17 -2.18 3.32
C VAL A 195 -7.65 -1.90 3.45
N TYR A 196 -8.30 -1.56 2.34
CA TYR A 196 -9.70 -1.21 2.23
C TYR A 196 -10.36 -1.97 1.08
N SER A 197 -11.70 -1.97 1.08
CA SER A 197 -12.51 -2.50 -0.02
C SER A 197 -12.26 -1.71 -1.32
N PRO A 198 -12.40 -2.33 -2.50
CA PRO A 198 -12.43 -1.65 -3.80
C PRO A 198 -13.36 -0.45 -3.88
N ASP A 199 -14.46 -0.48 -3.11
CA ASP A 199 -15.46 0.59 -3.11
C ASP A 199 -15.21 1.67 -2.05
N ALA A 200 -14.08 1.62 -1.34
CA ALA A 200 -13.72 2.59 -0.31
C ALA A 200 -13.50 4.01 -0.86
N VAL A 201 -13.16 4.12 -2.14
CA VAL A 201 -12.91 5.38 -2.84
C VAL A 201 -13.80 5.44 -4.06
N ASN A 202 -14.92 6.17 -3.96
CA ASN A 202 -15.89 6.36 -5.04
C ASN A 202 -16.15 7.87 -5.25
N PRO A 203 -16.25 8.38 -6.49
CA PRO A 203 -16.69 9.75 -6.77
C PRO A 203 -18.01 10.17 -6.07
N ASP A 204 -18.93 9.23 -5.80
CA ASP A 204 -20.21 9.49 -5.11
C ASP A 204 -20.02 9.98 -3.66
N CYS A 205 -18.84 9.78 -3.07
CA CYS A 205 -18.49 10.28 -1.73
C CYS A 205 -18.46 11.81 -1.63
N GLY A 206 -18.39 12.51 -2.77
CA GLY A 206 -18.20 13.96 -2.86
C GLY A 206 -16.79 14.40 -2.49
N GLN A 207 -16.33 14.07 -1.26
CA GLN A 207 -14.97 14.30 -0.81
C GLN A 207 -14.43 13.07 -0.08
N ILE A 208 -13.19 12.70 -0.41
CA ILE A 208 -12.46 11.65 0.29
C ILE A 208 -11.36 12.30 1.11
N LYS A 209 -11.36 12.02 2.41
CA LYS A 209 -10.45 12.61 3.39
C LYS A 209 -9.69 11.52 4.12
N LEU A 210 -8.37 11.68 4.19
CA LEU A 210 -7.48 10.85 4.98
C LEU A 210 -6.98 11.65 6.18
N GLU A 211 -7.15 11.10 7.37
CA GLU A 211 -6.60 11.63 8.61
C GLU A 211 -5.46 10.73 9.09
N ILE A 212 -4.28 11.29 9.28
CA ILE A 212 -3.08 10.57 9.72
C ILE A 212 -2.69 11.05 11.11
N TYR A 213 -2.67 10.12 12.06
CA TYR A 213 -2.27 10.36 13.43
C TYR A 213 -0.79 10.03 13.59
N SER A 214 -0.03 11.00 14.10
CA SER A 214 1.40 10.86 14.38
C SER A 214 1.62 10.58 15.86
N SER A 215 2.69 9.87 16.23
CA SER A 215 2.96 9.60 17.64
C SER A 215 3.41 10.84 18.44
N LYS A 216 3.77 11.93 17.75
CA LYS A 216 4.29 13.18 18.35
C LYS A 216 3.30 14.35 18.33
N GLY A 217 2.14 14.21 17.70
CA GLY A 217 1.16 15.28 17.52
C GLY A 217 -0.22 14.90 18.04
N ALA A 218 -0.88 15.84 18.73
CA ALA A 218 -2.24 15.66 19.23
C ALA A 218 -3.30 15.76 18.11
N GLU A 219 -3.03 16.55 17.08
CA GLU A 219 -3.94 16.77 15.96
C GLU A 219 -3.59 15.88 14.75
N PRO A 220 -4.60 15.33 14.05
CA PRO A 220 -4.37 14.55 12.85
C PRO A 220 -3.92 15.44 11.69
N THR A 221 -2.99 14.94 10.88
CA THR A 221 -2.70 15.53 9.57
C THR A 221 -3.81 15.13 8.60
N VAL A 222 -4.56 16.12 8.13
CA VAL A 222 -5.69 15.90 7.22
C VAL A 222 -5.28 16.13 5.77
N ARG A 223 -5.66 15.20 4.88
CA ARG A 223 -5.46 15.33 3.44
C ARG A 223 -6.72 14.91 2.69
N ALA A 224 -7.30 15.84 1.93
CA ALA A 224 -8.32 15.51 0.94
C ALA A 224 -7.65 14.95 -0.33
N PHE A 225 -8.24 13.91 -0.91
CA PHE A 225 -7.83 13.40 -2.22
C PHE A 225 -8.38 14.33 -3.30
N ASP A 226 -7.58 14.59 -4.33
CA ASP A 226 -8.05 15.38 -5.46
C ASP A 226 -8.96 14.53 -6.37
N GLU A 227 -9.78 15.20 -7.17
CA GLU A 227 -10.76 14.52 -8.02
C GLU A 227 -10.10 13.54 -8.99
N LYS A 228 -8.92 13.89 -9.51
CA LYS A 228 -8.14 13.02 -10.40
C LYS A 228 -7.74 11.73 -9.71
N THR A 229 -7.19 11.80 -8.50
CA THR A 229 -6.82 10.60 -7.73
C THR A 229 -8.03 9.72 -7.49
N VAL A 230 -9.16 10.31 -7.10
CA VAL A 230 -10.42 9.57 -6.88
C VAL A 230 -10.88 8.89 -8.16
N GLN A 231 -10.90 9.59 -9.29
CA GLN A 231 -11.29 9.02 -10.59
C GLN A 231 -10.36 7.90 -11.04
N HIS A 232 -9.04 8.07 -10.91
CA HIS A 232 -8.05 7.07 -11.29
C HIS A 232 -8.17 5.80 -10.44
N VAL A 233 -8.20 5.95 -9.11
CA VAL A 233 -8.36 4.82 -8.19
C VAL A 233 -9.70 4.13 -8.43
N TRP A 234 -10.78 4.88 -8.66
CA TRP A 234 -12.08 4.29 -8.96
C TRP A 234 -12.06 3.50 -10.26
N ALA A 235 -11.49 4.05 -11.33
CA ALA A 235 -11.39 3.41 -12.65
C ALA A 235 -10.53 2.12 -12.61
N ASP A 236 -9.50 2.08 -11.75
CA ASP A 236 -8.68 0.89 -11.56
C ASP A 236 -9.47 -0.33 -11.06
N PHE A 237 -10.69 -0.16 -10.56
CA PHE A 237 -11.55 -1.27 -10.15
C PHE A 237 -12.74 -1.52 -11.11
N ASP A 238 -12.79 -0.87 -12.28
CA ASP A 238 -13.86 -1.06 -13.27
C ASP A 238 -13.95 -2.51 -13.75
N ALA A 239 -12.80 -3.13 -14.07
CA ALA A 239 -12.78 -4.51 -14.54
C ALA A 239 -13.30 -5.47 -13.45
N PHE A 240 -12.92 -5.21 -12.20
CA PHE A 240 -13.40 -5.98 -11.04
C PHE A 240 -14.90 -5.81 -10.81
N ARG A 241 -15.44 -4.59 -10.87
CA ARG A 241 -16.89 -4.35 -10.75
C ARG A 241 -17.68 -5.03 -11.87
N LYS A 242 -17.19 -5.01 -13.10
CA LYS A 242 -17.80 -5.75 -14.23
C LYS A 242 -17.80 -7.26 -13.98
N ALA A 243 -16.69 -7.82 -13.48
CA ALA A 243 -16.58 -9.24 -13.16
C ALA A 243 -17.54 -9.65 -12.02
N GLN A 244 -17.65 -8.83 -10.97
CA GLN A 244 -18.63 -9.06 -9.89
C GLN A 244 -20.06 -9.03 -10.38
N ALA A 245 -20.44 -8.04 -11.21
CA ALA A 245 -21.78 -7.94 -11.75
C ALA A 245 -22.16 -9.16 -12.60
N ALA A 246 -21.24 -9.66 -13.43
CA ALA A 246 -21.43 -10.88 -14.21
C ALA A 246 -21.60 -12.12 -13.31
N GLY A 247 -20.81 -12.22 -12.23
CA GLY A 247 -20.91 -13.31 -11.24
C GLY A 247 -22.22 -13.28 -10.44
N MET A 248 -22.76 -12.11 -10.12
CA MET A 248 -24.05 -11.97 -9.46
C MET A 248 -25.22 -12.34 -10.38
N GLN A 249 -25.15 -11.99 -11.66
CA GLN A 249 -26.17 -12.34 -12.66
C GLN A 249 -26.24 -13.85 -12.90
N SER A 250 -25.11 -14.54 -12.97
CA SER A 250 -25.07 -16.00 -13.10
C SER A 250 -25.57 -16.72 -11.84
N ALA A 251 -25.26 -16.20 -10.65
CA ALA A 251 -25.77 -16.73 -9.39
C ALA A 251 -27.29 -16.53 -9.23
N SER A 252 -27.84 -15.40 -9.73
CA SER A 252 -29.28 -15.14 -9.71
C SER A 252 -30.06 -15.99 -10.71
N ALA A 253 -29.46 -16.34 -11.85
CA ALA A 253 -30.06 -17.22 -12.85
C ALA A 253 -30.00 -18.72 -12.46
N ALA A 254 -29.16 -19.08 -11.49
CA ALA A 254 -28.98 -20.45 -11.00
C ALA A 254 -29.82 -20.79 -9.75
N LYS A 255 -30.61 -19.84 -9.22
CA LYS A 255 -31.58 -20.12 -8.14
C LYS A 255 -32.92 -20.57 -8.76
N PRO A 256 -33.40 -21.80 -8.50
CA PRO A 256 -34.69 -22.30 -8.97
C PRO A 256 -35.87 -21.62 -8.27
#